data_AF-V9GIJ1-F1
#
_entry.id   AF-V9GIJ1-F1
#
_cell.length_a   1.000
_cell.length_b   1.000
_cell.length_c   1.000
_cell.angle_alpha   90.00
_cell.angle_beta   90.00
_cell.angle_gamma   90.00
#
_symmetry.space_group_name_H-M   'P 1'
#
loop_
_entity.id
_entity.type
_entity.pdbx_description
1 polymer ?
#
loop_
_entity_poly.entity_id
_entity_poly.type
_entity_poly.pdbx_seq_one_letter_code
_entity_poly.pdbx_strand_id
1 'polypeptide(L)'
;MTITVLALLMIVFFVQSGYGVWWLIIFIIVNLIFYFIGGKIRNFYYLLLAFLVLEESVVGPLSLLIMAFTQPKQAGDASNLANMTVLPAFVWALLFFLFSLWCAKVALQLFWKKR
;
A
#
# COMPACT_ATOMS: atom_id res chain seq x y z
N MET A 1 -3.98 13.84 9.27
CA MET A 1 -3.88 13.14 10.57
C MET A 1 -3.87 11.63 10.44
N THR A 2 -4.81 10.99 9.72
CA THR A 2 -4.84 9.53 9.53
C THR A 2 -3.52 8.94 9.04
N ILE A 3 -2.91 9.53 8.01
CA ILE A 3 -1.62 9.08 7.45
C ILE A 3 -0.49 9.15 8.48
N THR A 4 -0.47 10.19 9.32
CA THR A 4 0.54 10.36 10.37
C THR A 4 0.41 9.30 11.47
N VAL A 5 -0.82 8.99 11.88
CA VAL A 5 -1.10 7.93 12.86
C VAL A 5 -0.67 6.57 12.30
N LEU A 6 -0.96 6.29 11.04
CA LEU A 6 -0.53 5.06 10.37
C LEU A 6 1.00 4.94 10.34
N ALA A 7 1.71 6.04 10.00
CA ALA A 7 3.16 6.06 9.98
C ALA A 7 3.78 5.79 11.36
N LEU A 8 3.19 6.32 12.44
CA LEU A 8 3.61 6.02 13.81
C LEU A 8 3.43 4.54 14.16
N LEU A 9 2.29 3.95 13.81
CA LEU A 9 2.05 2.52 14.02
C LEU A 9 3.05 1.66 13.24
N MET A 10 3.42 2.06 12.02
CA MET A 10 4.42 1.35 11.21
C MET A 10 5.81 1.34 11.87
N ILE A 11 6.24 2.47 12.45
CA ILE A 11 7.51 2.54 13.21
C ILE A 11 7.48 1.57 14.40
N VAL A 12 6.37 1.54 15.15
CA VAL A 12 6.28 0.75 16.38
C VAL A 12 6.23 -0.75 16.12
N PHE A 13 5.49 -1.18 15.09
CA PHE A 13 5.17 -2.61 14.91
C PHE A 13 5.93 -3.31 13.79
N PHE A 14 6.34 -2.60 12.74
CA PHE A 14 6.82 -3.23 11.51
C PHE A 14 8.27 -2.88 11.17
N VAL A 15 8.68 -1.63 11.36
CA VAL A 15 9.98 -1.16 10.87
C VAL A 15 11.06 -1.37 11.92
N GLN A 16 11.90 -2.38 11.69
CA GLN A 16 13.02 -2.72 12.56
C GLN A 16 14.37 -2.21 12.01
N SER A 17 14.40 -1.74 10.75
CA SER A 17 15.63 -1.23 10.14
C SER A 17 15.84 0.25 10.48
N GLY A 18 17.07 0.63 10.86
CA GLY A 18 17.40 2.01 11.21
C GLY A 18 17.10 3.00 10.08
N TYR A 19 17.34 2.61 8.82
CA TYR A 19 17.00 3.43 7.65
C TYR A 19 15.49 3.68 7.53
N GLY A 20 14.67 2.64 7.70
CA GLY A 20 13.21 2.77 7.60
C GLY A 20 12.64 3.68 8.71
N VAL A 21 13.19 3.60 9.92
CA VAL A 21 12.77 4.46 11.04
C VAL A 21 13.06 5.93 10.72
N TRP A 22 14.28 6.25 10.28
CA TRP A 22 14.63 7.62 9.91
C TRP A 22 13.77 8.15 8.77
N TRP A 23 13.48 7.31 7.78
CA TRP A 23 12.62 7.71 6.68
C TRP A 23 11.19 8.02 7.18
N LEU A 24 10.58 7.14 7.98
CA LEU A 24 9.23 7.40 8.50
C LEU A 24 9.16 8.65 9.40
N ILE A 25 10.22 8.95 10.17
CA ILE A 25 10.28 10.18 10.98
C ILE A 25 10.22 11.42 10.07
N ILE A 26 11.05 11.48 9.02
CA ILE A 26 11.05 12.61 8.08
C ILE A 26 9.68 12.70 7.38
N PHE A 27 9.12 11.57 6.96
CA PHE A 27 7.79 11.52 6.35
C PHE A 27 6.70 12.08 7.28
N ILE A 28 6.73 11.74 8.57
CA ILE A 28 5.79 12.27 9.59
C ILE A 28 5.92 13.80 9.71
N ILE A 29 7.14 14.31 9.79
CA ILE A 29 7.40 15.76 9.90
C ILE A 29 6.85 16.49 8.68
N VAL A 30 7.16 16.00 7.48
CA VAL A 30 6.65 16.58 6.22
C VAL A 30 5.12 16.55 6.19
N ASN A 31 4.51 15.43 6.60
CA ASN A 31 3.05 15.31 6.64
C ASN A 31 2.41 16.33 7.58
N LEU A 32 3.01 16.57 8.75
CA LEU A 32 2.55 17.57 9.72
C LEU A 32 2.70 18.99 9.15
N ILE A 33 3.81 19.32 8.50
CA ILE A 33 4.01 20.63 7.86
C ILE A 33 2.90 20.91 6.85
N PHE A 34 2.63 19.99 5.92
CA PHE A 34 1.56 20.17 4.93
C PHE A 34 0.15 20.19 5.56
N TYR A 35 -0.04 19.48 6.67
CA TYR A 35 -1.29 19.54 7.43
C TYR A 35 -1.55 20.94 7.99
N PHE A 36 -0.54 21.57 8.59
CA PHE A 36 -0.65 22.90 9.20
C PHE A 36 -0.65 24.06 8.19
N ILE A 37 0.03 23.94 7.05
CA ILE A 37 -0.02 24.95 5.97
C ILE A 37 -1.46 25.19 5.47
N GLY A 38 -2.25 24.12 5.41
CA GLY A 38 -3.66 24.22 5.01
C GLY A 38 -3.88 24.61 3.54
N GLY A 39 -5.10 25.03 3.23
CA GLY A 39 -5.48 25.54 1.91
C GLY A 39 -5.40 24.51 0.76
N LYS A 40 -5.18 25.03 -0.46
CA LYS A 40 -5.13 24.22 -1.70
C LYS A 40 -3.90 23.30 -1.76
N ILE A 41 -2.77 23.74 -1.21
CA ILE A 41 -1.51 22.99 -1.19
C ILE A 41 -1.67 21.69 -0.40
N ARG A 42 -2.33 21.76 0.77
CA ARG A 42 -2.65 20.57 1.57
C ARG A 42 -3.47 19.56 0.77
N ASN A 43 -4.52 20.01 0.08
CA ASN A 43 -5.39 19.13 -0.69
C ASN A 43 -4.63 18.48 -1.85
N PHE A 44 -3.78 19.24 -2.54
CA PHE A 44 -2.93 18.70 -3.61
C PHE A 44 -1.94 17.65 -3.08
N TYR A 45 -1.26 17.93 -1.96
CA TYR A 45 -0.33 16.98 -1.34
C TYR A 45 -1.01 15.66 -0.96
N TYR A 46 -2.17 15.72 -0.30
CA TYR A 46 -2.88 14.50 0.09
C TYR A 46 -3.50 13.76 -1.10
N LEU A 47 -3.90 14.47 -2.15
CA LEU A 47 -4.36 13.85 -3.39
C LEU A 47 -3.21 13.10 -4.08
N LEU A 48 -2.01 13.70 -4.13
CA LEU A 48 -0.82 13.05 -4.67
C LEU A 48 -0.48 11.78 -3.88
N LEU A 49 -0.48 11.86 -2.54
CA LEU A 49 -0.26 10.68 -1.70
C LEU A 49 -1.32 9.60 -1.91
N ALA A 50 -2.59 9.97 -2.02
CA ALA A 50 -3.67 9.02 -2.26
C ALA A 50 -3.51 8.33 -3.63
N PHE A 51 -3.08 9.07 -4.65
CA PHE A 51 -2.81 8.51 -5.98
C PHE A 51 -1.63 7.54 -5.95
N LEU A 52 -0.52 7.91 -5.31
CA LEU A 52 0.66 7.05 -5.18
C LEU A 52 0.34 5.76 -4.41
N VAL A 53 -0.41 5.86 -3.32
CA VAL A 53 -0.87 4.68 -2.56
C VAL A 53 -1.80 3.81 -3.39
N LEU A 54 -2.69 4.41 -4.19
CA LEU A 54 -3.58 3.68 -5.07
C LEU A 54 -2.79 2.91 -6.14
N GLU A 55 -1.81 3.54 -6.77
CA GLU A 55 -0.89 2.91 -7.73
C GLU A 55 -0.18 1.71 -7.11
N GLU A 56 0.53 1.93 -5.99
CA GLU A 56 1.29 0.88 -5.30
C GLU A 56 0.39 -0.29 -4.85
N SER A 57 -0.84 0.01 -4.42
CA SER A 57 -1.82 -1.03 -4.03
C SER A 57 -2.22 -1.97 -5.17
N VAL A 58 -2.07 -1.54 -6.43
CA VAL A 58 -2.37 -2.35 -7.63
C VAL A 58 -1.10 -2.96 -8.22
N VAL A 59 -0.02 -2.17 -8.31
CA VAL A 59 1.27 -2.60 -8.90
C VAL A 59 1.92 -3.71 -8.07
N GLY A 60 1.82 -3.65 -6.73
CA GLY A 60 2.36 -4.69 -5.85
C GLY A 60 1.75 -6.08 -6.13
N PRO A 61 0.42 -6.25 -6.02
CA PRO A 61 -0.26 -7.50 -6.34
C PRO A 61 -0.11 -7.94 -7.80
N LEU A 62 -0.03 -7.00 -8.75
CA LEU A 62 0.26 -7.31 -10.15
C LEU A 62 1.66 -7.90 -10.33
N SER A 63 2.66 -7.32 -9.66
CA SER A 63 4.03 -7.85 -9.66
C SER A 63 4.10 -9.23 -9.00
N LEU A 64 3.35 -9.43 -7.91
CA LEU A 64 3.20 -10.75 -7.27
C LEU A 64 2.57 -11.78 -8.22
N LEU A 65 1.57 -11.40 -9.01
CA LEU A 65 0.95 -12.28 -10.00
C LEU A 65 1.95 -12.70 -11.09
N ILE A 66 2.72 -11.75 -11.63
CA ILE A 66 3.75 -12.01 -12.64
C ILE A 66 4.84 -12.92 -12.08
N MET A 67 5.29 -12.67 -10.85
CA MET A 67 6.26 -13.51 -10.16
C MET A 67 5.70 -14.91 -9.88
N ALA A 68 4.41 -15.05 -9.54
CA ALA A 68 3.79 -16.36 -9.33
C ALA A 68 3.76 -17.22 -10.61
N PHE A 69 3.71 -16.60 -11.79
CA PHE A 69 3.81 -17.31 -13.07
C PHE A 69 5.25 -17.67 -13.46
N THR A 70 6.18 -16.73 -13.29
CA THR A 70 7.55 -16.88 -13.78
C THR A 70 8.46 -17.60 -12.80
N GLN A 71 8.32 -17.31 -11.50
CA GLN A 71 9.15 -17.81 -10.41
C GLN A 71 8.30 -18.03 -9.14
N PRO A 72 7.43 -19.06 -9.11
CA PRO A 72 6.47 -19.29 -8.02
C PRO A 72 7.10 -19.52 -6.64
N LYS A 73 8.40 -19.84 -6.54
CA LYS A 73 9.12 -19.93 -5.26
C LYS A 73 9.49 -18.56 -4.67
N GLN A 74 9.52 -17.51 -5.49
CA GLN A 74 9.90 -16.14 -5.09
C GLN A 74 8.69 -15.20 -5.00
N ALA A 75 7.47 -15.69 -5.20
CA ALA A 75 6.22 -14.94 -5.08
C ALA A 75 5.82 -14.64 -3.61
N GLY A 76 6.80 -14.26 -2.77
CA GLY A 76 6.63 -13.77 -1.40
C GLY A 76 5.54 -14.47 -0.60
N ASP A 77 4.52 -13.71 -0.21
CA ASP A 77 3.41 -14.17 0.61
C ASP A 77 2.54 -15.24 -0.08
N ALA A 78 2.41 -15.19 -1.40
CA ALA A 78 1.69 -16.21 -2.16
C ALA A 78 2.44 -17.55 -2.15
N SER A 79 3.77 -17.54 -2.19
CA SER A 79 4.60 -18.73 -1.99
C SER A 79 4.44 -19.31 -0.60
N ASN A 80 4.45 -18.45 0.43
CA ASN A 80 4.31 -18.89 1.82
C ASN A 80 2.95 -19.56 2.06
N LEU A 81 1.87 -18.98 1.55
CA LEU A 81 0.54 -19.61 1.61
C LEU A 81 0.47 -20.89 0.79
N ALA A 82 1.11 -20.95 -0.38
CA ALA A 82 1.16 -22.18 -1.17
C ALA A 82 1.96 -23.30 -0.48
N ASN A 83 2.96 -22.98 0.34
CA ASN A 83 3.67 -23.98 1.14
C ASN A 83 2.83 -24.49 2.34
N MET A 84 1.88 -23.68 2.82
CA MET A 84 0.99 -24.03 3.93
C MET A 84 -0.37 -24.61 3.47
N THR A 85 -0.69 -24.54 2.18
CA THR A 85 -1.98 -24.95 1.62
C THR A 85 -1.79 -25.87 0.41
N VAL A 86 -2.88 -26.49 -0.05
CA VAL A 86 -2.85 -27.36 -1.24
C VAL A 86 -2.87 -26.55 -2.54
N LEU A 87 -3.23 -25.26 -2.46
CA LEU A 87 -3.40 -24.40 -3.62
C LEU A 87 -2.06 -23.81 -4.08
N PRO A 88 -1.79 -23.75 -5.39
CA PRO A 88 -0.54 -23.20 -5.92
C PRO A 88 -0.47 -21.69 -5.70
N ALA A 89 0.75 -21.14 -5.65
CA ALA A 89 1.01 -19.71 -5.42
C ALA A 89 0.26 -18.79 -6.40
N PHE A 90 0.05 -19.25 -7.63
CA PHE A 90 -0.73 -18.53 -8.63
C PHE A 90 -2.17 -18.23 -8.18
N VAL A 91 -2.87 -19.19 -7.56
CA VAL A 91 -4.26 -19.00 -7.12
C VAL A 91 -4.34 -17.93 -6.03
N TRP A 92 -3.37 -17.94 -5.10
CA TRP A 92 -3.27 -16.92 -4.05
C TRP A 92 -2.91 -15.54 -4.59
N ALA A 93 -1.94 -15.46 -5.50
CA ALA A 93 -1.56 -14.20 -6.14
C ALA A 93 -2.71 -13.60 -6.96
N LEU A 94 -3.48 -14.44 -7.67
CA LEU A 94 -4.68 -14.03 -8.40
C LEU A 94 -5.75 -13.48 -7.45
N LEU A 95 -5.98 -14.15 -6.32
CA LEU A 95 -6.93 -13.68 -5.31
C LEU A 95 -6.50 -12.30 -4.76
N PHE A 96 -5.23 -12.13 -4.41
CA PHE A 96 -4.71 -10.84 -3.93
C PHE A 96 -4.88 -9.72 -4.96
N PHE A 97 -4.60 -10.02 -6.24
CA PHE A 97 -4.76 -9.06 -7.32
C PHE A 97 -6.24 -8.70 -7.57
N LEU A 98 -7.14 -9.68 -7.60
CA LEU A 98 -8.58 -9.41 -7.75
C LEU A 98 -9.13 -8.60 -6.58
N PHE A 99 -8.68 -8.91 -5.36
CA PHE A 99 -9.06 -8.17 -4.16
C PHE A 99 -8.53 -6.73 -4.19
N SER A 100 -7.28 -6.51 -4.63
CA SER A 100 -6.74 -5.15 -4.75
C SER A 100 -7.46 -4.33 -5.81
N LEU A 101 -7.82 -4.94 -6.95
CA LEU A 101 -8.63 -4.28 -7.98
C LEU A 101 -10.03 -3.91 -7.47
N TRP A 102 -10.66 -4.78 -6.67
CA TRP A 102 -11.91 -4.43 -6.00
C TRP A 102 -11.71 -3.19 -5.12
N CYS A 103 -10.74 -3.23 -4.20
CA CYS A 103 -10.45 -2.11 -3.31
C CYS A 103 -10.19 -0.80 -4.07
N ALA A 104 -9.41 -0.86 -5.15
CA ALA A 104 -9.14 0.29 -6.03
C ALA A 104 -10.43 0.83 -6.67
N LYS A 105 -11.29 -0.05 -7.19
CA LYS A 105 -12.60 0.34 -7.74
C LYS A 105 -13.47 1.03 -6.68
N VAL A 106 -13.53 0.50 -5.46
CA VAL A 106 -14.32 1.10 -4.37
C VAL A 106 -13.75 2.45 -3.97
N ALA A 107 -12.42 2.58 -3.85
CA ALA A 107 -11.77 3.84 -3.52
C ALA A 107 -12.08 4.93 -4.56
N LEU A 108 -12.00 4.60 -5.86
CA LEU A 108 -12.36 5.50 -6.94
C LEU A 108 -13.86 5.86 -6.94
N GLN A 109 -14.74 4.90 -6.69
CA GLN A 109 -16.18 5.17 -6.55
C GLN A 109 -16.47 6.12 -5.39
N LEU A 110 -15.81 5.93 -4.25
CA LEU A 110 -15.94 6.83 -3.09
C LEU A 110 -15.39 8.23 -3.38
N PHE A 111 -14.31 8.33 -4.15
CA PHE A 111 -13.75 9.60 -4.58
C PHE A 111 -14.68 10.38 -5.51
N TRP A 112 -15.29 9.69 -6.49
CA TRP A 112 -16.22 10.32 -7.44
C TRP A 112 -17.63 10.52 -6.92
N LYS A 113 -18.02 9.84 -5.84
CA LYS A 113 -19.30 10.07 -5.19
C LYS A 113 -19.29 11.49 -4.61
N LYS A 114 -19.88 12.43 -5.37
CA LYS A 114 -20.16 13.80 -4.92
C LYS A 114 -20.81 13.71 -3.53
N ARG A 115 -20.16 14.33 -2.54
CA ARG A 115 -20.84 14.76 -1.32
C ARG A 115 -21.85 15.84 -1.67
#